data_AF-A0A532DML2-F1
#
_entry.id   AF-A0A532DML2-F1
#
_cell.length_a   1.000
_cell.length_b   1.000
_cell.length_c   1.000
_cell.angle_alpha   90.00
_cell.angle_beta   90.00
_cell.angle_gamma   90.00
#
_symmetry.space_group_name_H-M   'P 1'
#
loop_
_entity.id
_entity.type
_entity.pdbx_description
1 polymer ?
#
loop_
_entity_poly.entity_id
_entity_poly.type
_entity_poly.pdbx_seq_one_letter_code
_entity_poly.pdbx_strand_id
1 'polypeptide(L)'
;MRERRWETTGPLTFGQALAVGDRLATLGLKSVSPASDVICYVEEWAVESADDFDQLDPWATEDVTLVHMREQWRGDFFLLSGAYHTVYERFQDIGTYCSISHPWRIRDVLRFHEQRGMFWIGFRHAHSFIRIRLQTQEVITPGETRGDIERARWLDERRAAFLEAIAIVNVPVETSVEKNAVVLKSADTSVPFFCSWPDAFGPCQFEYNTSDAFEFLVPASKLAETFGPEPAGVRAYLTGFSEAALTEFQQIEPGARLAYRCSVHCPLDDLPEVLQAIQPHGLLYATLCEFQTQELLPESDDASAIIGIVGVNGQFKIEVRLNQAPLPEEAMAPWLERVIGHPVAYAPLPAFV
;
A
#
# COMPACT_ATOMS: atom_id res chain seq x y z
N MET A 1 3.42 -5.12 -4.37
CA MET A 1 3.24 -4.36 -5.63
C MET A 1 3.79 -5.22 -6.75
N ARG A 2 2.98 -5.56 -7.75
CA ARG A 2 3.37 -6.40 -8.90
C ARG A 2 3.36 -5.60 -10.22
N GLU A 3 3.28 -4.28 -10.11
CA GLU A 3 2.92 -3.41 -11.21
C GLU A 3 3.96 -2.31 -11.39
N ARG A 4 4.22 -1.99 -12.65
CA ARG A 4 4.96 -0.81 -13.07
C ARG A 4 3.98 0.34 -13.22
N ARG A 5 4.37 1.53 -12.79
CA ARG A 5 3.48 2.70 -12.76
C ARG A 5 4.05 3.89 -13.52
N TRP A 6 3.19 4.54 -14.30
CA TRP A 6 3.42 5.83 -14.94
C TRP A 6 2.32 6.80 -14.55
N GLU A 7 2.66 8.08 -14.46
CA GLU A 7 1.70 9.15 -14.18
C GLU A 7 1.86 10.31 -15.16
N THR A 8 0.79 11.06 -15.40
CA THR A 8 0.86 12.32 -16.14
C THR A 8 1.80 13.32 -15.46
N THR A 9 2.63 13.98 -16.25
CA THR A 9 3.67 14.90 -15.73
C THR A 9 3.12 16.22 -15.20
N GLY A 10 1.89 16.58 -15.57
CA GLY A 10 1.19 17.77 -15.09
C GLY A 10 -0.22 17.46 -14.58
N PRO A 11 -0.82 18.38 -13.82
CA PRO A 11 -2.20 18.26 -13.40
C PRO A 11 -3.17 18.45 -14.57
N LEU A 12 -4.32 17.80 -14.47
CA LEU A 12 -5.43 17.85 -15.39
C LEU A 12 -6.66 18.41 -14.68
N THR A 13 -7.53 19.06 -15.46
CA THR A 13 -8.93 19.28 -15.06
C THR A 13 -9.70 17.96 -15.15
N PHE A 14 -10.85 17.87 -14.46
CA PHE A 14 -11.68 16.67 -14.55
C PHE A 14 -12.15 16.38 -15.98
N GLY A 15 -12.54 17.40 -16.74
CA GLY A 15 -12.92 17.24 -18.15
C GLY A 15 -11.78 16.71 -19.03
N GLN A 16 -10.52 17.07 -18.75
CA GLN A 16 -9.37 16.47 -19.44
C GLN A 16 -9.15 15.01 -19.04
N ALA A 17 -9.38 14.65 -17.77
CA ALA A 17 -9.31 13.27 -17.32
C ALA A 17 -10.42 12.41 -17.96
N LEU A 18 -11.65 12.93 -18.08
CA LEU A 18 -12.74 12.24 -18.80
C LEU A 18 -12.46 12.07 -20.29
N ALA A 19 -11.85 13.07 -20.94
CA ALA A 19 -11.48 12.97 -22.35
C ALA A 19 -10.48 11.84 -22.64
N VAL A 20 -9.72 11.38 -21.63
CA VAL A 20 -8.88 10.17 -21.74
C VAL A 20 -9.77 8.94 -21.87
N GLY A 21 -10.88 8.84 -21.13
CA GLY A 21 -11.83 7.75 -21.24
C GLY A 21 -12.48 7.69 -22.63
N ASP A 22 -12.92 8.84 -23.15
CA ASP A 22 -13.42 8.95 -24.52
C ASP A 22 -12.38 8.48 -25.54
N ARG A 23 -11.12 8.89 -25.36
CA ARG A 23 -10.03 8.46 -26.23
C ARG A 23 -9.81 6.95 -26.17
N LEU A 24 -9.80 6.34 -25.00
CA LEU A 24 -9.67 4.89 -24.84
C LEU A 24 -10.83 4.16 -25.54
N ALA A 25 -12.05 4.68 -25.45
CA ALA A 25 -13.19 4.16 -26.19
C ALA A 25 -13.00 4.27 -27.72
N THR A 26 -12.44 5.36 -28.24
CA THR A 26 -12.11 5.47 -29.69
C THR A 26 -11.04 4.50 -30.15
N LEU A 27 -10.18 4.04 -29.23
CA LEU A 27 -9.19 2.98 -29.48
C LEU A 27 -9.81 1.57 -29.39
N GLY A 28 -11.11 1.45 -29.10
CA GLY A 28 -11.83 0.19 -28.98
C GLY A 28 -11.83 -0.42 -27.58
N LEU A 29 -11.27 0.26 -26.59
CA LEU A 29 -11.22 -0.21 -25.20
C LEU A 29 -12.51 0.10 -24.44
N LYS A 30 -12.79 -0.67 -23.39
CA LYS A 30 -13.96 -0.48 -22.53
C LYS A 30 -13.65 0.48 -21.39
N SER A 31 -13.77 1.78 -21.65
CA SER A 31 -13.68 2.79 -20.61
C SER A 31 -15.01 2.98 -19.87
N VAL A 32 -14.93 3.30 -18.58
CA VAL A 32 -16.06 3.62 -17.71
C VAL A 32 -16.74 4.89 -18.21
N SER A 33 -18.08 4.87 -18.29
CA SER A 33 -18.85 6.04 -18.68
C SER A 33 -19.06 6.99 -17.50
N PRO A 34 -19.26 8.29 -17.73
CA PRO A 34 -19.42 9.28 -16.66
C PRO A 34 -20.54 8.97 -15.64
N ALA A 35 -21.66 8.39 -16.11
CA ALA A 35 -22.79 8.00 -15.26
C ALA A 35 -22.65 6.61 -14.61
N SER A 36 -21.56 5.89 -14.89
CA SER A 36 -21.33 4.56 -14.31
C SER A 36 -20.86 4.70 -12.87
N ASP A 37 -21.39 3.83 -12.01
CA ASP A 37 -20.94 3.69 -10.63
C ASP A 37 -19.50 3.12 -10.61
N VAL A 38 -18.64 3.75 -9.81
CA VAL A 38 -17.25 3.39 -9.60
C VAL A 38 -16.94 3.28 -8.12
N ILE A 39 -15.95 2.44 -7.81
CA ILE A 39 -15.32 2.43 -6.48
C ILE A 39 -14.16 3.41 -6.52
N CYS A 40 -14.29 4.46 -5.73
CA CYS A 40 -13.30 5.51 -5.53
C CYS A 40 -12.58 5.27 -4.20
N TYR A 41 -11.31 4.89 -4.25
CA TYR A 41 -10.52 4.63 -3.05
C TYR A 41 -9.86 5.91 -2.54
N VAL A 42 -10.21 6.31 -1.32
CA VAL A 42 -9.70 7.49 -0.62
C VAL A 42 -8.58 7.10 0.33
N GLU A 43 -7.45 7.78 0.24
CA GLU A 43 -6.28 7.60 1.11
C GLU A 43 -5.78 8.91 1.69
N GLU A 44 -5.10 8.83 2.84
CA GLU A 44 -4.44 9.97 3.50
C GLU A 44 -5.34 11.21 3.68
N TRP A 45 -6.65 11.00 3.80
CA TRP A 45 -7.59 12.09 4.02
C TRP A 45 -7.47 12.57 5.46
N ALA A 46 -6.65 13.61 5.66
CA ALA A 46 -6.39 14.16 6.98
C ALA A 46 -7.58 14.96 7.50
N VAL A 47 -7.93 14.72 8.76
CA VAL A 47 -9.09 15.31 9.43
C VAL A 47 -8.69 15.91 10.78
N GLU A 48 -9.46 16.86 11.28
CA GLU A 48 -9.30 17.46 12.60
C GLU A 48 -9.97 16.63 13.68
N SER A 49 -11.09 15.99 13.34
CA SER A 49 -11.87 15.14 14.24
C SER A 49 -12.30 13.83 13.56
N ALA A 50 -12.75 12.83 14.34
CA ALA A 50 -13.31 11.61 13.77
C ALA A 50 -14.64 11.88 13.04
N ASP A 51 -15.43 12.83 13.54
CA ASP A 51 -16.74 13.21 13.01
C ASP A 51 -16.63 13.89 11.64
N ASP A 52 -15.45 14.36 11.26
CA ASP A 52 -15.20 14.92 9.92
C ASP A 52 -15.44 13.89 8.82
N PHE A 53 -15.50 12.59 9.16
CA PHE A 53 -15.90 11.52 8.24
C PHE A 53 -17.29 11.76 7.62
N ASP A 54 -18.20 12.43 8.35
CA ASP A 54 -19.56 12.75 7.91
C ASP A 54 -19.59 13.60 6.62
N GLN A 55 -18.46 14.21 6.23
CA GLN A 55 -18.32 14.89 4.93
C GLN A 55 -18.53 13.94 3.73
N LEU A 56 -18.38 12.63 3.93
CA LEU A 56 -18.65 11.59 2.93
C LEU A 56 -20.04 10.95 3.03
N ASP A 57 -20.89 11.38 3.96
CA ASP A 57 -22.30 10.92 4.11
C ASP A 57 -23.14 10.93 2.82
N PRO A 58 -22.90 11.81 1.82
CA PRO A 58 -23.65 11.75 0.57
C PRO A 58 -23.45 10.45 -0.23
N TRP A 59 -22.40 9.67 0.05
CA TRP A 59 -22.03 8.47 -0.69
C TRP A 59 -21.96 7.24 0.21
N ALA A 60 -22.13 6.05 -0.38
CA ALA A 60 -21.93 4.81 0.34
C ALA A 60 -20.43 4.53 0.51
N THR A 61 -20.00 4.20 1.73
CA THR A 61 -18.60 3.93 2.04
C THR A 61 -18.35 2.51 2.55
N GLU A 62 -17.19 1.94 2.23
CA GLU A 62 -16.73 0.63 2.69
C GLU A 62 -15.29 0.70 3.23
N ASP A 63 -14.88 -0.33 3.99
CA ASP A 63 -13.52 -0.50 4.52
C ASP A 63 -12.98 0.71 5.31
N VAL A 64 -13.87 1.44 5.99
CA VAL A 64 -13.54 2.67 6.72
C VAL A 64 -12.53 2.39 7.83
N THR A 65 -11.39 3.08 7.73
CA THR A 65 -10.26 2.94 8.64
C THR A 65 -9.80 4.32 9.09
N LEU A 66 -9.87 4.59 10.40
CA LEU A 66 -9.21 5.75 11.00
C LEU A 66 -7.73 5.43 11.19
N VAL A 67 -6.86 6.36 10.81
CA VAL A 67 -5.41 6.25 10.90
C VAL A 67 -4.89 7.31 11.85
N HIS A 68 -4.24 6.88 12.93
CA HIS A 68 -3.46 7.77 13.78
C HIS A 68 -2.05 7.90 13.23
N MET A 69 -1.70 9.10 12.79
CA MET A 69 -0.44 9.43 12.14
C MET A 69 0.46 10.21 13.09
N ARG A 70 1.61 9.60 13.44
CA ARG A 70 2.66 10.27 14.22
C ARG A 70 3.87 10.46 13.33
N GLU A 71 4.10 11.70 12.94
CA GLU A 71 5.35 12.10 12.32
C GLU A 71 6.41 12.37 13.37
N GLN A 72 7.66 12.09 13.01
CA GLN A 72 8.82 12.40 13.85
C GLN A 72 8.82 11.73 15.24
N TRP A 73 8.18 10.57 15.37
CA TRP A 73 7.99 9.90 16.65
C TRP A 73 9.30 9.32 17.20
N ARG A 74 9.50 9.43 18.53
CA ARG A 74 10.73 9.01 19.25
C ARG A 74 10.43 8.28 20.56
N GLY A 75 9.20 7.81 20.74
CA GLY A 75 8.76 7.16 21.97
C GLY A 75 9.22 5.71 22.09
N ASP A 76 8.66 5.01 23.08
CA ASP A 76 8.83 3.57 23.26
C ASP A 76 7.71 2.82 22.53
N PHE A 77 8.09 1.93 21.60
CA PHE A 77 7.14 1.27 20.73
C PHE A 77 6.34 0.21 21.47
N PHE A 78 6.91 -0.40 22.50
CA PHE A 78 6.23 -1.35 23.38
C PHE A 78 5.10 -0.65 24.14
N LEU A 79 5.37 0.53 24.71
CA LEU A 79 4.35 1.29 25.44
C LEU A 79 3.24 1.78 24.51
N LEU A 80 3.61 2.28 23.32
CA LEU A 80 2.63 2.73 22.33
C LEU A 80 1.71 1.59 21.90
N SER A 81 2.29 0.49 21.43
CA SER A 81 1.53 -0.68 20.98
C SER A 81 0.69 -1.32 22.09
N GLY A 82 1.21 -1.39 23.31
CA GLY A 82 0.48 -1.87 24.47
C GLY A 82 -0.74 -1.02 24.78
N ALA A 83 -0.63 0.31 24.67
CA ALA A 83 -1.78 1.20 24.85
C ALA A 83 -2.87 0.99 23.79
N TYR A 84 -2.49 0.81 22.52
CA TYR A 84 -3.46 0.43 21.47
C TYR A 84 -4.12 -0.91 21.76
N HIS A 85 -3.34 -1.91 22.17
CA HIS A 85 -3.87 -3.22 22.54
C HIS A 85 -4.90 -3.11 23.68
N THR A 86 -4.62 -2.32 24.73
CA THR A 86 -5.56 -2.15 25.86
C THR A 86 -6.90 -1.55 25.44
N VAL A 87 -6.90 -0.58 24.52
CA VAL A 87 -8.16 -0.04 23.98
C VAL A 87 -8.84 -1.09 23.09
N TYR A 88 -8.08 -1.72 22.19
CA TYR A 88 -8.56 -2.79 21.32
C TYR A 88 -9.26 -3.90 22.10
N GLU A 89 -8.66 -4.41 23.18
CA GLU A 89 -9.19 -5.53 23.96
C GLU A 89 -10.59 -5.24 24.52
N ARG A 90 -10.86 -3.97 24.88
CA ARG A 90 -12.15 -3.53 25.42
C ARG A 90 -13.25 -3.38 24.36
N PHE A 91 -12.86 -3.11 23.11
CA PHE A 91 -13.79 -2.79 22.02
C PHE A 91 -13.76 -3.76 20.84
N GLN A 92 -13.00 -4.84 20.94
CA GLN A 92 -12.92 -5.82 19.87
C GLN A 92 -14.28 -6.46 19.60
N ASP A 93 -14.61 -6.56 18.32
CA ASP A 93 -15.77 -7.27 17.80
C ASP A 93 -15.44 -7.87 16.43
N ILE A 94 -16.35 -8.68 15.89
CA ILE A 94 -16.28 -9.18 14.53
C ILE A 94 -16.20 -7.98 13.56
N GLY A 95 -15.17 -7.97 12.73
CA GLY A 95 -14.92 -6.89 11.77
C GLY A 95 -13.99 -5.78 12.27
N THR A 96 -13.66 -5.76 13.57
CA THR A 96 -12.65 -4.83 14.10
C THR A 96 -11.22 -5.29 13.81
N TYR A 97 -10.34 -4.33 13.51
CA TYR A 97 -8.93 -4.58 13.25
C TYR A 97 -8.08 -3.40 13.70
N CYS A 98 -7.09 -3.67 14.55
CA CYS A 98 -6.10 -2.69 14.99
C CYS A 98 -4.71 -3.12 14.54
N SER A 99 -3.94 -2.25 13.90
CA SER A 99 -2.52 -2.51 13.65
C SER A 99 -1.67 -1.27 13.79
N ILE A 100 -0.43 -1.43 14.21
CA ILE A 100 0.53 -0.34 14.42
C ILE A 100 1.76 -0.65 13.59
N SER A 101 2.12 0.27 12.70
CA SER A 101 3.27 0.15 11.80
C SER A 101 4.43 1.02 12.26
N HIS A 102 5.64 0.50 12.12
CA HIS A 102 6.87 1.25 12.42
C HIS A 102 7.99 0.85 11.44
N PRO A 103 8.87 1.79 11.06
CA PRO A 103 10.04 1.46 10.26
C PRO A 103 11.10 0.70 11.03
N TRP A 104 11.97 -0.01 10.33
CA TRP A 104 13.14 -0.62 10.93
C TRP A 104 14.32 -0.53 9.99
N ARG A 105 15.52 -0.64 10.54
CA ARG A 105 16.76 -0.52 9.78
C ARG A 105 17.35 -1.89 9.58
N ILE A 106 17.60 -2.22 8.32
CA ILE A 106 18.40 -3.38 7.95
C ILE A 106 19.86 -3.00 8.17
N ARG A 107 20.70 -3.85 8.76
CA ARG A 107 22.09 -3.47 9.09
C ARG A 107 23.04 -3.62 7.91
N ASP A 108 22.86 -4.66 7.12
CA ASP A 108 23.70 -4.93 5.96
C ASP A 108 23.47 -3.88 4.88
N VAL A 109 24.53 -3.45 4.20
CA VAL A 109 24.42 -2.48 3.11
C VAL A 109 23.70 -3.12 1.93
N LEU A 110 22.57 -2.55 1.54
CA LEU A 110 21.72 -3.07 0.48
C LEU A 110 21.94 -2.33 -0.83
N ARG A 111 21.96 -3.07 -1.94
CA ARG A 111 22.06 -2.52 -3.29
C ARG A 111 20.72 -2.53 -4.01
N PHE A 112 19.87 -3.51 -3.72
CA PHE A 112 18.65 -3.77 -4.47
C PHE A 112 17.37 -3.46 -3.67
N HIS A 113 17.48 -3.47 -2.35
CA HIS A 113 16.44 -3.10 -1.41
C HIS A 113 16.74 -1.74 -0.78
N GLU A 114 15.70 -1.10 -0.26
CA GLU A 114 15.88 0.08 0.58
C GLU A 114 16.47 -0.33 1.93
N GLN A 115 17.35 0.50 2.49
CA GLN A 115 17.96 0.28 3.81
C GLN A 115 16.93 0.26 4.96
N ARG A 116 15.71 0.71 4.67
CA ARG A 116 14.57 0.76 5.58
C ARG A 116 13.55 -0.31 5.18
N GLY A 117 13.11 -1.10 6.15
CA GLY A 117 11.90 -1.92 6.03
C GLY A 117 10.75 -1.30 6.84
N MET A 118 9.56 -1.88 6.70
CA MET A 118 8.45 -1.62 7.60
C MET A 118 8.00 -2.91 8.27
N PHE A 119 7.50 -2.79 9.48
CA PHE A 119 6.77 -3.86 10.11
C PHE A 119 5.45 -3.33 10.68
N TRP A 120 4.51 -4.24 10.87
CA TRP A 120 3.25 -4.02 11.57
C TRP A 120 3.15 -5.09 12.64
N ILE A 121 2.68 -4.68 13.80
CA ILE A 121 1.97 -5.60 14.68
C ILE A 121 0.48 -5.32 14.53
N GLY A 122 -0.36 -6.35 14.65
CA GLY A 122 -1.78 -6.10 14.75
C GLY A 122 -2.54 -7.15 15.50
N PHE A 123 -3.77 -6.78 15.82
CA PHE A 123 -4.68 -7.45 16.71
C PHE A 123 -6.00 -7.62 15.97
N ARG A 124 -6.46 -8.87 15.86
CA ARG A 124 -7.69 -9.21 15.16
C ARG A 124 -8.37 -10.40 15.82
N HIS A 125 -9.51 -10.12 16.43
CA HIS A 125 -10.27 -11.06 17.24
C HIS A 125 -9.35 -11.90 18.16
N ALA A 126 -9.23 -13.20 17.89
CA ALA A 126 -8.49 -14.17 18.71
C ALA A 126 -6.99 -14.29 18.36
N HIS A 127 -6.46 -13.44 17.48
CA HIS A 127 -5.08 -13.55 17.01
C HIS A 127 -4.34 -12.22 17.00
N SER A 128 -3.03 -12.30 17.20
CA SER A 128 -2.11 -11.23 16.84
C SER A 128 -1.24 -11.67 15.66
N PHE A 129 -0.67 -10.71 14.95
CA PHE A 129 0.28 -10.98 13.89
C PHE A 129 1.43 -9.99 13.91
N ILE A 130 2.55 -10.42 13.36
CA ILE A 130 3.62 -9.53 12.93
C ILE A 130 3.81 -9.67 11.42
N ARG A 131 3.77 -8.54 10.72
CA ARG A 131 4.01 -8.44 9.28
C ARG A 131 5.29 -7.67 9.05
N ILE A 132 6.17 -8.19 8.21
CA ILE A 132 7.43 -7.51 7.84
C ILE A 132 7.45 -7.34 6.34
N ARG A 133 7.64 -6.10 5.88
CA ARG A 133 7.72 -5.73 4.46
C ARG A 133 9.10 -5.13 4.16
N LEU A 134 9.68 -5.62 3.07
CA LEU A 134 10.87 -5.07 2.44
C LEU A 134 10.47 -4.32 1.18
N GLN A 135 11.12 -3.18 0.95
CA GLN A 135 10.96 -2.39 -0.26
C GLN A 135 12.18 -2.58 -1.17
N THR A 136 11.95 -2.54 -2.48
CA THR A 136 13.00 -2.58 -3.48
C THR A 136 13.27 -1.21 -4.08
N GLN A 137 14.51 -0.96 -4.50
CA GLN A 137 14.89 0.27 -5.22
C GLN A 137 14.32 0.31 -6.64
N GLU A 138 14.06 -0.87 -7.21
CA GLU A 138 13.44 -1.04 -8.52
C GLU A 138 12.36 -2.12 -8.45
N VAL A 139 11.34 -1.99 -9.30
CA VAL A 139 10.35 -3.04 -9.54
C VAL A 139 10.58 -3.62 -10.93
N ILE A 140 10.76 -4.94 -10.97
CA ILE A 140 10.87 -5.75 -12.17
C ILE A 140 9.80 -6.81 -12.03
N THR A 141 8.84 -6.77 -12.93
CA THR A 141 7.65 -7.61 -12.82
C THR A 141 7.92 -9.03 -13.30
N PRO A 142 7.03 -9.99 -13.00
CA PRO A 142 7.09 -11.32 -13.61
C PRO A 142 7.19 -11.23 -15.13
N GLY A 143 7.97 -12.12 -15.74
CA GLY A 143 8.20 -12.15 -17.19
C GLY A 143 9.38 -11.31 -17.70
N GLU A 144 9.78 -10.26 -16.98
CA GLU A 144 10.92 -9.42 -17.38
C GLU A 144 12.28 -10.10 -17.10
N THR A 145 13.18 -10.09 -18.09
CA THR A 145 14.52 -10.71 -18.01
C THR A 145 15.64 -9.75 -17.66
N ARG A 146 15.37 -8.43 -17.62
CA ARG A 146 16.39 -7.38 -17.40
C ARG A 146 17.13 -7.50 -16.06
N GLY A 147 16.50 -8.12 -15.06
CA GLY A 147 17.11 -8.37 -13.75
C GLY A 147 17.82 -9.72 -13.62
N ASP A 148 17.83 -10.57 -14.65
CA ASP A 148 18.29 -11.95 -14.54
C ASP A 148 19.77 -12.07 -14.17
N ILE A 149 20.60 -11.15 -14.67
CA ILE A 149 22.05 -11.14 -14.38
C ILE A 149 22.32 -10.93 -12.89
N GLU A 150 21.51 -10.11 -12.21
CA GLU A 150 21.69 -9.76 -10.80
C GLU A 150 20.76 -10.59 -9.88
N ARG A 151 19.96 -11.51 -10.45
CA ARG A 151 18.93 -12.29 -9.74
C ARG A 151 19.44 -12.98 -8.48
N ALA A 152 20.57 -13.68 -8.58
CA ALA A 152 21.14 -14.41 -7.46
C ALA A 152 21.45 -13.47 -6.28
N ARG A 153 22.07 -12.32 -6.56
CA ARG A 153 22.40 -11.33 -5.51
C ARG A 153 21.15 -10.70 -4.92
N TRP A 154 20.13 -10.46 -5.73
CA TRP A 154 18.84 -9.96 -5.25
C TRP A 154 18.19 -10.93 -4.26
N LEU A 155 18.17 -12.22 -4.59
CA LEU A 155 17.61 -13.26 -3.74
C LEU A 155 18.41 -13.40 -2.44
N ASP A 156 19.74 -13.36 -2.53
CA ASP A 156 20.62 -13.40 -1.34
C ASP A 156 20.38 -12.20 -0.43
N GLU A 157 20.30 -10.99 -0.98
CA GLU A 157 20.04 -9.77 -0.22
C GLU A 157 18.65 -9.80 0.44
N ARG A 158 17.61 -10.19 -0.31
CA ARG A 158 16.24 -10.36 0.21
C ARG A 158 16.21 -11.37 1.36
N ARG A 159 16.86 -12.51 1.17
CA ARG A 159 16.92 -13.58 2.16
C ARG A 159 17.64 -13.12 3.42
N ALA A 160 18.78 -12.43 3.28
CA ALA A 160 19.53 -11.88 4.40
C ALA A 160 18.71 -10.87 5.20
N ALA A 161 18.02 -9.94 4.51
CA ALA A 161 17.16 -8.95 5.17
C ALA A 161 16.00 -9.60 5.94
N PHE A 162 15.33 -10.62 5.37
CA PHE A 162 14.29 -11.34 6.12
C PHE A 162 14.86 -12.15 7.28
N LEU A 163 16.02 -12.81 7.12
CA LEU A 163 16.69 -13.54 8.19
C LEU A 163 17.04 -12.64 9.37
N GLU A 164 17.51 -11.42 9.09
CA GLU A 164 17.78 -10.44 10.13
C GLU A 164 16.51 -10.11 10.93
N ALA A 165 15.40 -9.80 10.23
CA ALA A 165 14.13 -9.50 10.87
C ALA A 165 13.59 -10.70 11.69
N ILE A 166 13.65 -11.91 11.11
CA ILE A 166 13.26 -13.17 11.76
C ILE A 166 14.09 -13.41 13.03
N ALA A 167 15.39 -13.15 12.99
CA ALA A 167 16.27 -13.34 14.14
C ALA A 167 15.98 -12.33 15.27
N ILE A 168 15.67 -11.07 14.92
CA ILE A 168 15.34 -10.02 15.90
C ILE A 168 13.99 -10.32 16.57
N VAL A 169 12.99 -10.67 15.77
CA VAL A 169 11.64 -10.97 16.25
C VAL A 169 11.56 -12.36 16.89
N ASN A 170 12.51 -13.24 16.57
CA ASN A 170 12.61 -14.60 17.08
C ASN A 170 11.35 -15.45 16.77
N VAL A 171 10.89 -15.40 15.52
CA VAL A 171 9.79 -16.25 15.02
C VAL A 171 10.35 -17.54 14.39
N PRO A 172 9.64 -18.67 14.48
CA PRO A 172 10.10 -19.96 13.97
C PRO A 172 9.90 -20.06 12.44
N VAL A 173 10.59 -19.19 11.69
CA VAL A 173 10.52 -19.12 10.23
C VAL A 173 11.84 -19.56 9.63
N GLU A 174 11.76 -20.56 8.75
CA GLU A 174 12.89 -21.07 7.98
C GLU A 174 12.92 -20.43 6.60
N THR A 175 14.12 -20.41 5.98
CA THR A 175 14.31 -19.86 4.64
C THR A 175 15.14 -20.76 3.73
N SER A 176 14.69 -20.89 2.49
CA SER A 176 15.38 -21.56 1.39
C SER A 176 15.31 -20.71 0.12
N VAL A 177 16.10 -21.10 -0.89
CA VAL A 177 15.92 -20.64 -2.27
C VAL A 177 15.45 -21.82 -3.10
N GLU A 178 14.24 -21.74 -3.64
CA GLU A 178 13.64 -22.79 -4.47
C GLU A 178 13.21 -22.16 -5.80
N LYS A 179 13.60 -22.78 -6.92
CA LYS A 179 13.24 -22.33 -8.29
C LYS A 179 13.47 -20.82 -8.51
N ASN A 180 14.62 -20.30 -8.07
CA ASN A 180 14.98 -18.89 -8.18
C ASN A 180 14.06 -17.90 -7.43
N ALA A 181 13.42 -18.36 -6.35
CA ALA A 181 12.65 -17.52 -5.44
C ALA A 181 13.09 -17.77 -3.99
N VAL A 182 13.07 -16.72 -3.17
CA VAL A 182 13.18 -16.87 -1.71
C VAL A 182 11.88 -17.47 -1.21
N VAL A 183 11.99 -18.57 -0.48
CA VAL A 183 10.86 -19.21 0.17
C VAL A 183 11.05 -19.08 1.67
N LEU A 184 10.01 -18.61 2.35
CA LEU A 184 9.90 -18.62 3.80
C LEU A 184 8.84 -19.65 4.19
N LYS A 185 9.08 -20.42 5.25
CA LYS A 185 8.15 -21.42 5.77
C LYS A 185 8.14 -21.33 7.29
N SER A 186 6.95 -21.39 7.90
CA SER A 186 6.85 -21.61 9.35
C SER A 186 7.29 -23.03 9.67
N ALA A 187 8.15 -23.19 10.68
CA ALA A 187 8.45 -24.50 11.25
C ALA A 187 7.24 -25.09 12.00
N ASP A 188 6.35 -24.22 12.49
CA ASP A 188 5.05 -24.62 13.03
C ASP A 188 3.97 -24.55 11.94
N THR A 189 3.59 -25.72 11.43
CA THR A 189 2.55 -25.84 10.38
C THR A 189 1.13 -25.63 10.89
N SER A 190 0.91 -25.53 12.20
CA SER A 190 -0.40 -25.23 12.78
C SER A 190 -0.74 -23.74 12.77
N VAL A 191 0.27 -22.89 12.57
CA VAL A 191 0.14 -21.44 12.59
C VAL A 191 -0.02 -20.89 11.17
N PRO A 192 -1.03 -20.03 10.92
CA PRO A 192 -1.14 -19.32 9.65
C PRO A 192 0.08 -18.45 9.36
N PHE A 193 0.74 -18.74 8.22
CA PHE A 193 1.89 -18.01 7.75
C PHE A 193 1.66 -17.58 6.30
N PHE A 194 1.70 -16.27 6.07
CA PHE A 194 1.43 -15.69 4.76
C PHE A 194 2.68 -15.05 4.19
N CYS A 195 2.84 -15.24 2.89
CA CYS A 195 3.97 -14.77 2.14
C CYS A 195 3.44 -14.11 0.88
N SER A 196 3.83 -12.86 0.66
CA SER A 196 3.45 -12.12 -0.52
C SER A 196 4.69 -11.52 -1.15
N TRP A 197 5.10 -12.09 -2.28
CA TRP A 197 6.11 -11.54 -3.18
C TRP A 197 5.55 -11.45 -4.61
N PRO A 198 6.10 -10.57 -5.45
CA PRO A 198 6.01 -10.76 -6.89
C PRO A 198 6.78 -12.03 -7.27
N ASP A 199 6.40 -12.71 -8.34
CA ASP A 199 7.18 -13.82 -8.92
C ASP A 199 8.54 -13.35 -9.51
N ALA A 200 8.89 -12.08 -9.29
CA ALA A 200 10.11 -11.39 -9.73
C ALA A 200 10.65 -10.44 -8.64
N PHE A 201 11.13 -9.25 -9.01
CA PHE A 201 11.77 -8.28 -8.11
C PHE A 201 10.81 -7.16 -7.74
N GLY A 202 10.45 -7.06 -6.48
CA GLY A 202 9.57 -5.99 -5.99
C GLY A 202 9.31 -6.12 -4.50
N PRO A 203 8.44 -5.27 -3.95
CA PRO A 203 8.12 -5.26 -2.53
C PRO A 203 7.60 -6.62 -2.11
N CYS A 204 8.15 -7.16 -1.03
CA CYS A 204 7.81 -8.46 -0.52
C CYS A 204 7.55 -8.39 0.98
N GLN A 205 6.72 -9.29 1.48
CA GLN A 205 6.40 -9.36 2.89
C GLN A 205 6.13 -10.79 3.33
N PHE A 206 6.30 -11.01 4.62
CA PHE A 206 5.67 -12.13 5.31
C PHE A 206 4.78 -11.61 6.44
N GLU A 207 3.84 -12.44 6.86
CA GLU A 207 3.04 -12.27 8.05
C GLU A 207 2.99 -13.59 8.83
N TYR A 208 3.35 -13.50 10.11
CA TYR A 208 3.31 -14.62 11.04
C TYR A 208 2.26 -14.33 12.11
N ASN A 209 1.36 -15.29 12.33
CA ASN A 209 0.23 -15.14 13.25
C ASN A 209 0.47 -15.90 14.55
N THR A 210 -0.29 -15.59 15.59
CA THR A 210 -0.33 -16.38 16.83
C THR A 210 -1.65 -16.13 17.54
N SER A 211 -2.06 -17.06 18.42
CA SER A 211 -3.21 -16.87 19.31
C SER A 211 -2.88 -16.07 20.56
N ASP A 212 -1.60 -15.84 20.88
CA ASP A 212 -1.22 -15.01 22.02
C ASP A 212 -1.22 -13.53 21.62
N ALA A 213 -2.12 -12.75 22.22
CA ALA A 213 -2.27 -11.34 21.92
C ALA A 213 -1.03 -10.49 22.27
N PHE A 214 -0.16 -10.99 23.16
CA PHE A 214 1.00 -10.24 23.67
C PHE A 214 2.34 -10.67 23.05
N GLU A 215 2.38 -11.81 22.34
CA GLU A 215 3.63 -12.45 21.88
C GLU A 215 4.55 -11.49 21.13
N PHE A 216 4.00 -10.62 20.28
CA PHE A 216 4.80 -9.74 19.42
C PHE A 216 5.11 -8.37 20.01
N LEU A 217 4.56 -7.97 21.17
CA LEU A 217 4.80 -6.63 21.72
C LEU A 217 6.29 -6.38 21.98
N VAL A 218 6.97 -7.29 22.67
CA VAL A 218 8.40 -7.18 22.98
C VAL A 218 9.29 -7.45 21.74
N PRO A 219 9.07 -8.50 20.94
CA PRO A 219 9.83 -8.69 19.70
C PRO A 219 9.77 -7.50 18.73
N ALA A 220 8.59 -6.90 18.57
CA ALA A 220 8.41 -5.76 17.67
C ALA A 220 9.11 -4.49 18.17
N SER A 221 9.17 -4.28 19.50
CA SER A 221 9.91 -3.13 20.05
C SER A 221 11.41 -3.23 19.77
N LYS A 222 11.99 -4.44 19.85
CA LYS A 222 13.40 -4.68 19.45
C LYS A 222 13.65 -4.36 17.99
N LEU A 223 12.68 -4.66 17.11
CA LEU A 223 12.77 -4.32 15.70
C LEU A 223 12.65 -2.80 15.48
N ALA A 224 11.75 -2.12 16.19
CA ALA A 224 11.63 -0.67 16.18
C ALA A 224 12.92 0.04 16.61
N GLU A 225 13.59 -0.46 17.66
CA GLU A 225 14.84 0.09 18.20
C GLU A 225 15.96 0.16 17.16
N THR A 226 15.97 -0.73 16.16
CA THR A 226 16.98 -0.70 15.08
C THR A 226 16.95 0.60 14.26
N PHE A 227 15.80 1.30 14.24
CA PHE A 227 15.64 2.55 13.50
C PHE A 227 16.27 3.76 14.22
N GLY A 228 16.48 3.65 15.53
CA GLY A 228 17.12 4.71 16.31
C GLY A 228 18.52 5.06 15.77
N PRO A 229 18.95 6.33 15.86
CA PRO A 229 18.32 7.45 16.56
C PRO A 229 17.38 8.30 15.67
N GLU A 230 17.02 7.82 14.47
CA GLU A 230 16.15 8.57 13.57
C GLU A 230 14.71 8.63 14.09
N PRO A 231 14.03 9.77 13.91
CA PRO A 231 12.63 9.87 14.28
C PRO A 231 11.77 9.11 13.26
N ALA A 232 10.83 8.30 13.74
CA ALA A 232 10.04 7.39 12.93
C ALA A 232 8.69 7.99 12.49
N GLY A 233 8.22 7.58 11.32
CA GLY A 233 6.82 7.75 10.93
C GLY A 233 6.02 6.53 11.41
N VAL A 234 5.12 6.73 12.37
CA VAL A 234 4.28 5.67 12.94
C VAL A 234 2.84 5.87 12.50
N ARG A 235 2.17 4.77 12.16
CA ARG A 235 0.75 4.74 11.78
C ARG A 235 0.05 3.68 12.60
N ALA A 236 -1.08 4.01 13.21
CA ALA A 236 -2.00 3.03 13.76
C ALA A 236 -3.29 3.02 12.95
N TYR A 237 -3.71 1.86 12.48
CA TYR A 237 -4.89 1.64 11.64
C TYR A 237 -6.00 1.06 12.50
N LEU A 238 -7.15 1.72 12.51
CA LEU A 238 -8.31 1.43 13.34
C LEU A 238 -9.51 1.21 12.43
N THR A 239 -9.80 -0.04 12.09
CA THR A 239 -10.87 -0.42 11.17
C THR A 239 -12.05 -1.00 11.95
N GLY A 240 -13.26 -0.57 11.61
CA GLY A 240 -14.51 -1.16 12.13
C GLY A 240 -14.86 -0.81 13.58
N PHE A 241 -14.20 0.15 14.20
CA PHE A 241 -14.48 0.58 15.58
C PHE A 241 -15.62 1.61 15.64
N SER A 242 -16.39 1.59 16.72
CA SER A 242 -17.42 2.60 17.01
C SER A 242 -16.81 3.95 17.41
N GLU A 243 -17.58 5.03 17.30
CA GLU A 243 -17.17 6.39 17.72
C GLU A 243 -16.65 6.43 19.16
N ALA A 244 -17.31 5.71 20.08
CA ALA A 244 -16.88 5.62 21.47
C ALA A 244 -15.48 4.99 21.60
N ALA A 245 -15.21 3.93 20.82
CA ALA A 245 -13.89 3.29 20.79
C ALA A 245 -12.84 4.22 20.15
N LEU A 246 -13.16 4.88 19.05
CA LEU A 246 -12.27 5.85 18.38
C LEU A 246 -11.90 7.00 19.32
N THR A 247 -12.86 7.51 20.10
CA THR A 247 -12.62 8.52 21.13
C THR A 247 -11.61 8.06 22.17
N GLU A 248 -11.70 6.79 22.61
CA GLU A 248 -10.72 6.23 23.56
C GLU A 248 -9.35 6.00 22.92
N PHE A 249 -9.28 5.55 21.66
CA PHE A 249 -8.02 5.44 20.94
C PHE A 249 -7.32 6.80 20.80
N GLN A 250 -8.07 7.88 20.59
CA GLN A 250 -7.52 9.23 20.47
C GLN A 250 -6.86 9.73 21.77
N GLN A 251 -7.22 9.17 22.92
CA GLN A 251 -6.55 9.48 24.19
C GLN A 251 -5.17 8.82 24.31
N ILE A 252 -4.82 7.88 23.43
CA ILE A 252 -3.50 7.25 23.41
C ILE A 252 -2.48 8.24 22.87
N GLU A 253 -1.69 8.82 23.77
CA GLU A 253 -0.56 9.72 23.49
C GLU A 253 -0.94 10.92 22.58
N PRO A 254 -0.94 12.16 23.12
CA PRO A 254 -1.38 13.33 22.35
C PRO A 254 -0.48 13.61 21.14
N GLY A 255 -1.05 14.24 20.10
CA GLY A 255 -0.30 14.73 18.95
C GLY A 255 -0.32 13.84 17.70
N ALA A 256 -1.09 12.74 17.71
CA ALA A 256 -1.40 12.04 16.47
C ALA A 256 -2.31 12.89 15.58
N ARG A 257 -1.93 13.05 14.31
CA ARG A 257 -2.82 13.57 13.28
C ARG A 257 -3.77 12.46 12.85
N LEU A 258 -5.04 12.80 12.61
CA LEU A 258 -6.04 11.85 12.15
C LEU A 258 -6.09 11.84 10.62
N ALA A 259 -6.29 10.67 10.03
CA ALA A 259 -6.73 10.55 8.64
C ALA A 259 -7.64 9.36 8.44
N TYR A 260 -8.49 9.42 7.43
CA TYR A 260 -9.29 8.29 6.98
C TYR A 260 -8.72 7.66 5.71
N ARG A 261 -8.95 6.34 5.61
CA ARG A 261 -8.90 5.59 4.36
C ARG A 261 -10.23 4.85 4.21
N CYS A 262 -10.81 4.84 3.02
CA CYS A 262 -12.06 4.14 2.73
C CYS A 262 -12.27 3.97 1.22
N SER A 263 -13.24 3.15 0.86
CA SER A 263 -13.80 3.09 -0.49
C SER A 263 -15.10 3.86 -0.53
N VAL A 264 -15.31 4.69 -1.55
CA VAL A 264 -16.53 5.47 -1.79
C VAL A 264 -17.17 4.97 -3.08
N HIS A 265 -18.45 4.59 -3.03
CA HIS A 265 -19.23 4.21 -4.20
C HIS A 265 -19.97 5.43 -4.74
N CYS A 266 -19.65 5.82 -5.96
CA CYS A 266 -20.21 7.02 -6.60
C CYS A 266 -20.20 6.90 -8.12
N PRO A 267 -21.09 7.63 -8.84
CA PRO A 267 -20.91 7.87 -10.26
C PRO A 267 -19.53 8.48 -10.56
N LEU A 268 -18.93 8.13 -11.70
CA LEU A 268 -17.65 8.72 -12.09
C LEU A 268 -17.71 10.26 -12.14
N ASP A 269 -18.84 10.83 -12.56
CA ASP A 269 -19.05 12.28 -12.59
C ASP A 269 -19.05 12.97 -11.21
N ASP A 270 -19.20 12.22 -10.11
CA ASP A 270 -19.18 12.75 -8.74
C ASP A 270 -17.75 12.88 -8.17
N LEU A 271 -16.72 12.40 -8.88
CA LEU A 271 -15.33 12.47 -8.41
C LEU A 271 -14.86 13.90 -8.04
N PRO A 272 -15.26 14.99 -8.73
CA PRO A 272 -14.95 16.35 -8.30
C PRO A 272 -15.54 16.70 -6.94
N GLU A 273 -16.77 16.30 -6.66
CA GLU A 273 -17.48 16.51 -5.40
C GLU A 273 -16.86 15.69 -4.28
N VAL A 274 -16.51 14.42 -4.53
CA VAL A 274 -15.77 13.57 -3.58
C VAL A 274 -14.40 14.19 -3.29
N LEU A 275 -13.67 14.63 -4.31
CA LEU A 275 -12.37 15.30 -4.14
C LEU A 275 -12.52 16.59 -3.33
N GLN A 276 -13.60 17.33 -3.52
CA GLN A 276 -13.89 18.54 -2.75
C GLN A 276 -14.18 18.21 -1.27
N ALA A 277 -14.90 17.13 -0.99
CA ALA A 277 -15.23 16.70 0.37
C ALA A 277 -13.99 16.29 1.18
N ILE A 278 -12.97 15.75 0.54
CA ILE A 278 -11.74 15.30 1.22
C ILE A 278 -10.65 16.38 1.33
N GLN A 279 -10.82 17.54 0.68
CA GLN A 279 -9.86 18.65 0.74
C GLN A 279 -9.66 19.22 2.16
N PRO A 280 -8.52 19.90 2.43
CA PRO A 280 -7.39 20.19 1.53
C PRO A 280 -6.39 19.03 1.42
N HIS A 281 -6.64 17.93 2.11
CA HIS A 281 -5.80 16.74 2.13
C HIS A 281 -6.49 15.61 1.35
N GLY A 282 -6.04 14.38 1.48
CA GLY A 282 -6.67 13.26 0.79
C GLY A 282 -6.23 13.10 -0.67
N LEU A 283 -6.13 11.83 -1.05
CA LEU A 283 -5.96 11.37 -2.41
C LEU A 283 -7.14 10.44 -2.71
N LEU A 284 -7.69 10.55 -3.90
CA LEU A 284 -8.63 9.57 -4.39
C LEU A 284 -8.11 8.87 -5.64
N TYR A 285 -8.50 7.63 -5.83
CA TYR A 285 -8.19 6.82 -7.01
C TYR A 285 -9.45 6.11 -7.50
N ALA A 286 -9.75 6.21 -8.79
CA ALA A 286 -10.80 5.43 -9.43
C ALA A 286 -10.29 4.82 -10.74
N THR A 287 -10.67 3.58 -11.03
CA THR A 287 -10.33 2.92 -12.29
C THR A 287 -11.19 3.46 -13.43
N LEU A 288 -10.55 3.88 -14.52
CA LEU A 288 -11.21 4.39 -15.73
C LEU A 288 -11.30 3.33 -16.84
N CYS A 289 -10.31 2.44 -16.93
CA CYS A 289 -10.27 1.37 -17.93
C CYS A 289 -9.30 0.26 -17.50
N GLU A 290 -9.67 -0.98 -17.78
CA GLU A 290 -8.78 -2.15 -17.69
C GLU A 290 -8.77 -2.86 -19.05
N PHE A 291 -7.60 -3.30 -19.51
CA PHE A 291 -7.46 -3.96 -20.80
C PHE A 291 -6.21 -4.83 -20.88
N GLN A 292 -6.15 -5.71 -21.87
CA GLN A 292 -4.93 -6.44 -22.23
C GLN A 292 -4.17 -5.66 -23.30
N THR A 293 -2.85 -5.47 -23.14
CA THR A 293 -2.09 -4.61 -24.06
C THR A 293 -2.08 -5.13 -25.49
N GLN A 294 -2.30 -6.42 -25.73
CA GLN A 294 -2.47 -6.97 -27.07
C GLN A 294 -3.66 -6.41 -27.84
N GLU A 295 -4.66 -5.83 -27.17
CA GLU A 295 -5.74 -5.10 -27.84
C GLU A 295 -5.23 -3.88 -28.62
N LEU A 296 -4.11 -3.28 -28.17
CA LEU A 296 -3.47 -2.13 -28.81
C LEU A 296 -2.11 -2.45 -29.44
N LEU A 297 -1.46 -3.53 -29.00
CA LEU A 297 -0.15 -3.99 -29.44
C LEU A 297 -0.19 -5.50 -29.78
N PRO A 298 -0.83 -5.90 -30.89
CA PRO A 298 -1.10 -7.33 -31.17
C PRO A 298 0.15 -8.22 -31.28
N GLU A 299 1.29 -7.62 -31.64
CA GLU A 299 2.56 -8.33 -31.90
C GLU A 299 3.54 -8.25 -30.72
N SER A 300 3.10 -7.72 -29.56
CA SER A 300 3.93 -7.55 -28.36
C SER A 300 3.56 -8.53 -27.26
N ASP A 301 4.41 -8.61 -26.24
CA ASP A 301 4.09 -9.34 -25.01
C ASP A 301 2.82 -8.76 -24.38
N ASP A 302 1.96 -9.63 -23.86
CA ASP A 302 0.67 -9.22 -23.31
C ASP A 302 0.77 -8.82 -21.84
N ALA A 303 0.29 -7.64 -21.48
CA ALA A 303 0.24 -7.17 -20.12
C ALA A 303 -1.20 -6.79 -19.77
N SER A 304 -1.59 -7.04 -18.52
CA SER A 304 -2.76 -6.40 -17.94
C SER A 304 -2.42 -4.95 -17.63
N ALA A 305 -3.21 -4.03 -18.17
CA ALA A 305 -3.07 -2.60 -17.96
C ALA A 305 -4.32 -2.04 -17.27
N ILE A 306 -4.10 -1.17 -16.29
CA ILE A 306 -5.13 -0.40 -15.59
C ILE A 306 -4.82 1.08 -15.82
N ILE A 307 -5.80 1.83 -16.30
CA ILE A 307 -5.75 3.30 -16.39
C ILE A 307 -6.71 3.84 -15.33
N GLY A 308 -6.19 4.63 -14.40
CA GLY A 308 -6.96 5.23 -13.31
C GLY A 308 -6.87 6.76 -13.29
N ILE A 309 -7.87 7.36 -12.68
CA ILE A 309 -7.91 8.79 -12.36
C ILE A 309 -7.49 8.96 -10.90
N VAL A 310 -6.50 9.82 -10.68
CA VAL A 310 -6.03 10.21 -9.34
C VAL A 310 -6.48 11.64 -9.06
N GLY A 311 -7.23 11.87 -7.99
CA GLY A 311 -7.59 13.20 -7.51
C GLY A 311 -6.74 13.61 -6.32
N VAL A 312 -6.13 14.80 -6.36
CA VAL A 312 -5.32 15.34 -5.26
C VAL A 312 -5.26 16.87 -5.35
N ASN A 313 -5.37 17.56 -4.22
CA ASN A 313 -5.29 19.03 -4.14
C ASN A 313 -6.23 19.76 -5.14
N GLY A 314 -7.44 19.23 -5.36
CA GLY A 314 -8.42 19.80 -6.30
C GLY A 314 -8.06 19.67 -7.78
N GLN A 315 -7.06 18.86 -8.10
CA GLN A 315 -6.63 18.57 -9.46
C GLN A 315 -6.64 17.06 -9.71
N PHE A 316 -6.61 16.69 -10.98
CA PHE A 316 -6.58 15.29 -11.40
C PHE A 316 -5.28 14.93 -12.11
N LYS A 317 -4.97 13.64 -12.13
CA LYS A 317 -3.91 13.03 -12.95
C LYS A 317 -4.42 11.71 -13.52
N ILE A 318 -3.74 11.24 -14.56
CA ILE A 318 -3.91 9.86 -15.02
C ILE A 318 -2.73 9.04 -14.54
N GLU A 319 -3.06 7.87 -14.00
CA GLU A 319 -2.11 6.85 -13.61
C GLU A 319 -2.30 5.62 -14.49
N VAL A 320 -1.21 5.03 -14.98
CA VAL A 320 -1.23 3.77 -15.72
C VAL A 320 -0.41 2.75 -14.95
N ARG A 321 -1.02 1.62 -14.62
CA ARG A 321 -0.37 0.47 -13.99
C ARG A 321 -0.34 -0.70 -14.94
N LEU A 322 0.81 -1.36 -15.08
CA LEU A 322 0.96 -2.57 -15.88
C LEU A 322 1.61 -3.68 -15.06
N ASN A 323 1.09 -4.90 -15.17
CA ASN A 323 1.69 -6.07 -14.51
C ASN A 323 2.98 -6.55 -15.17
N GLN A 324 3.30 -6.08 -16.38
CA GLN A 324 4.61 -6.16 -17.03
C GLN A 324 4.77 -5.12 -18.14
N ALA A 325 5.99 -4.94 -18.63
CA ALA A 325 6.25 -4.04 -19.75
C ALA A 325 6.09 -4.78 -21.09
N PRO A 326 5.10 -4.41 -21.93
CA PRO A 326 4.92 -5.00 -23.25
C PRO A 326 5.95 -4.50 -24.28
N LEU A 327 6.72 -3.45 -23.94
CA LEU A 327 7.68 -2.79 -24.82
C LEU A 327 8.99 -2.50 -24.07
N PRO A 328 10.11 -2.27 -24.79
CA PRO A 328 11.35 -1.74 -24.19
C PRO A 328 11.14 -0.42 -23.44
N GLU A 329 11.97 -0.16 -22.43
CA GLU A 329 11.83 0.97 -21.50
C GLU A 329 11.68 2.32 -22.22
N GLU A 330 12.53 2.57 -23.20
CA GLU A 330 12.56 3.80 -24.00
C GLU A 330 11.30 4.02 -24.84
N ALA A 331 10.53 2.95 -25.08
CA ALA A 331 9.30 2.99 -25.86
C ALA A 331 8.03 3.07 -24.99
N MET A 332 8.13 2.78 -23.68
CA MET A 332 6.99 2.74 -22.77
C MET A 332 6.29 4.10 -22.66
N ALA A 333 6.99 5.16 -22.23
CA ALA A 333 6.39 6.48 -22.04
C ALA A 333 5.81 7.06 -23.36
N PRO A 334 6.52 7.01 -24.51
CA PRO A 334 5.97 7.47 -25.78
C PRO A 334 4.73 6.69 -26.24
N TRP A 335 4.66 5.38 -25.97
CA TRP A 335 3.47 4.60 -26.29
C TRP A 335 2.30 4.98 -25.38
N LEU A 336 2.51 5.06 -24.07
CA LEU A 336 1.48 5.45 -23.10
C LEU A 336 0.94 6.86 -23.39
N GLU A 337 1.80 7.81 -23.74
CA GLU A 337 1.38 9.14 -24.18
C GLU A 337 0.47 9.10 -25.40
N ARG A 338 0.74 8.23 -26.38
CA ARG A 338 -0.18 8.03 -27.53
C ARG A 338 -1.51 7.43 -27.10
N VAL A 339 -1.51 6.50 -26.14
CA VAL A 339 -2.73 5.86 -25.64
C VAL A 339 -3.60 6.89 -24.90
N ILE A 340 -3.04 7.62 -23.93
CA ILE A 340 -3.81 8.52 -23.06
C ILE A 340 -3.95 9.95 -23.60
N GLY A 341 -3.09 10.38 -24.53
CA GLY A 341 -3.08 11.73 -25.08
C GLY A 341 -2.34 12.80 -24.27
N HIS A 342 -1.60 12.38 -23.24
CA HIS A 342 -0.87 13.26 -22.31
C HIS A 342 0.53 12.69 -22.01
N PRO A 343 1.56 13.55 -21.83
CA PRO A 343 2.88 13.09 -21.46
C PRO A 343 2.88 12.38 -20.09
N VAL A 344 3.56 11.25 -20.01
CA VAL A 344 3.73 10.48 -18.77
C VAL A 344 5.20 10.30 -18.41
N ALA A 345 5.46 10.12 -17.11
CA ALA A 345 6.76 9.72 -16.60
C ALA A 345 6.62 8.46 -15.75
N TYR A 346 7.67 7.63 -15.74
CA TYR A 346 7.74 6.49 -14.83
C TYR A 346 7.76 7.02 -13.39
N ALA A 347 6.83 6.53 -12.59
CA ALA A 347 6.61 6.98 -11.22
C ALA A 347 6.33 5.73 -10.38
N PRO A 348 7.33 4.97 -9.91
CA PRO A 348 7.07 3.81 -9.06
C PRO A 348 6.29 4.23 -7.80
N LEU A 349 5.43 3.36 -7.27
CA LEU A 349 4.71 3.67 -6.03
C LEU A 349 5.73 3.87 -4.90
N PRO A 350 5.51 4.83 -3.98
CA PRO A 350 6.44 5.08 -2.89
C PRO A 350 6.54 3.86 -1.98
N ALA A 351 7.68 3.73 -1.31
CA ALA A 351 7.97 2.64 -0.39
C ALA A 351 6.90 2.47 0.70
N PHE A 352 6.49 3.60 1.29
CA PHE A 352 5.70 3.67 2.51
C PHE A 352 4.75 4.87 2.44
N VAL A 353 3.54 4.65 1.92
CA VAL A 353 2.39 5.59 2.02
C VAL A 353 1.42 5.08 3.07
#